data_AF-A0A0C2WD20-F1
#
_entry.id   AF-A0A0C2WD20-F1
#
_cell.length_a   1.000
_cell.length_b   1.000
_cell.length_c   1.000
_cell.angle_alpha   90.00
_cell.angle_beta   90.00
_cell.angle_gamma   90.00
#
_symmetry.space_group_name_H-M   'P 1'
#
loop_
_entity.id
_entity.type
_entity.pdbx_description
1 polymer ?
#
loop_
_entity_poly.entity_id
_entity_poly.type
_entity_poly.pdbx_seq_one_letter_code
_entity_poly.pdbx_strand_id
1 'polypeptide(L)'
;RFYEQFWGVPLPQEHISLKNSVHDPNDEENDEENGGENGGDVLPATPPPIINTDWTRLLIRAEYLRIYKWVEDMYEVGKVYRPSAIVVTGQPGIGKSYWAYYALRRRLGEKRVSLWYQGSVYYLFCSEGVLVVPVTFTFNKFSPRVWTIIDSALSPSGIPSALANFLPGVFPIYITSPKRERWSGITQSWTSHHVIMNPWTRAEIEYAIILYSNQKLDDVLQRYDSLGPTARFCFNLTSDEIALHTSDRDSAIDSASPDLLKKLFSSSSRLSLDAFSHKICLIRRMRRSALGYGRITTDLISVAVEQQVVQRLEEFSDDQLLDMWNNFSKFGDARGMTGPIFEVFVHRRFRTRIYLDATPMVRSNRANPAGMLHSAPNDLILPPFMDWHSKTFLSRLMLAAHSSTIPPLS
;
A
#
# COMPACT_ATOMS: atom_id res chain seq x y z
N ARG A 1 33.90 0.19 -8.39
CA ARG A 1 33.54 0.57 -7.01
C ARG A 1 32.44 -0.30 -6.39
N PHE A 2 31.15 -0.15 -6.75
CA PHE A 2 30.08 -0.94 -6.08
C PHE A 2 30.29 -2.47 -6.18
N TYR A 3 30.67 -2.98 -7.36
CA TYR A 3 31.03 -4.39 -7.53
C TYR A 3 32.23 -4.81 -6.66
N GLU A 4 33.33 -4.06 -6.73
CA GLU A 4 34.57 -4.33 -5.98
C GLU A 4 34.32 -4.39 -4.47
N GLN A 5 33.41 -3.55 -3.96
CA GLN A 5 33.07 -3.49 -2.55
C GLN A 5 32.27 -4.71 -2.07
N PHE A 6 31.48 -5.34 -2.94
CA PHE A 6 30.43 -6.26 -2.51
C PHE A 6 30.44 -7.65 -3.14
N TRP A 7 31.21 -7.88 -4.20
CA TRP A 7 31.31 -9.20 -4.81
C TRP A 7 31.93 -10.21 -3.86
N GLY A 8 31.19 -11.27 -3.53
CA GLY A 8 31.62 -12.31 -2.59
C GLY A 8 31.66 -11.88 -1.13
N VAL A 9 31.12 -10.71 -0.80
CA VAL A 9 30.96 -10.23 0.58
C VAL A 9 29.49 -10.38 0.96
N PRO A 10 29.05 -11.47 1.61
CA PRO A 10 27.63 -11.65 1.95
C PRO A 10 27.11 -10.54 2.87
N LEU A 11 25.80 -10.33 2.87
CA LEU A 11 25.16 -9.48 3.88
C LEU A 11 25.13 -10.22 5.22
N PRO A 12 25.20 -9.50 6.37
CA PRO A 12 24.97 -10.09 7.68
C PRO A 12 23.63 -10.84 7.76
N GLN A 13 23.55 -11.86 8.62
CA GLN A 13 22.39 -12.76 8.68
C GLN A 13 21.10 -12.03 9.07
N GLU A 14 21.22 -11.05 9.95
CA GLU A 14 20.18 -10.12 10.40
C GLU A 14 19.65 -9.21 9.29
N HIS A 15 20.41 -9.01 8.21
CA HIS A 15 20.01 -8.19 7.05
C HIS A 15 19.30 -9.01 5.96
N ILE A 16 19.24 -10.35 6.12
CA ILE A 16 18.65 -11.26 5.14
C ILE A 16 17.52 -12.12 5.72
N SER A 17 17.27 -12.04 7.03
CA SER A 17 16.31 -12.89 7.74
C SER A 17 15.35 -12.09 8.60
N LEU A 18 14.05 -12.42 8.51
CA LEU A 18 12.98 -11.83 9.31
C LEU A 18 12.79 -12.53 10.67
N LYS A 19 13.76 -13.32 11.13
CA LYS A 19 13.63 -14.30 12.24
C LYS A 19 13.11 -13.76 13.58
N ASN A 20 12.99 -12.44 13.75
CA ASN A 20 12.56 -11.79 14.98
C ASN A 20 11.36 -10.82 14.82
N SER A 21 10.77 -10.66 13.63
CA SER A 21 9.59 -9.78 13.45
C SER A 21 8.30 -10.60 13.50
N VAL A 22 7.65 -10.56 14.65
CA VAL A 22 6.36 -11.17 15.02
C VAL A 22 5.27 -10.93 13.96
N HIS A 23 4.82 -11.99 13.31
CA HIS A 23 3.43 -12.51 13.31
C HIS A 23 3.40 -13.70 12.33
N ASP A 24 3.04 -14.89 12.80
CA ASP A 24 2.72 -16.00 11.89
C ASP A 24 1.45 -15.59 11.12
N PRO A 25 1.47 -15.56 9.77
CA PRO A 25 0.26 -15.25 9.00
C PRO A 25 -0.89 -16.24 9.23
N ASN A 26 -0.66 -17.36 9.92
CA ASN A 26 -1.69 -18.33 10.32
C ASN A 26 -2.29 -18.08 11.72
N ASP A 27 -1.83 -17.08 12.47
CA ASP A 27 -2.49 -16.67 13.72
C ASP A 27 -3.78 -15.89 13.37
N GLU A 28 -4.88 -16.63 13.18
CA GLU A 28 -6.21 -16.11 12.80
C GLU A 28 -6.96 -15.41 13.96
N GLU A 29 -6.34 -15.16 15.11
CA GLU A 29 -7.07 -14.60 16.27
C GLU A 29 -7.19 -13.06 16.21
N ASN A 30 -8.41 -12.60 15.90
CA ASN A 30 -9.13 -11.44 16.46
C ASN A 30 -8.43 -10.08 16.66
N ASP A 31 -7.71 -9.55 15.66
CA ASP A 31 -7.14 -8.18 15.70
C ASP A 31 -7.93 -7.12 14.91
N GLU A 32 -9.25 -7.27 14.74
CA GLU A 32 -10.03 -6.30 13.95
C GLU A 32 -10.27 -4.94 14.64
N GLU A 33 -9.94 -4.74 15.93
CA GLU A 33 -10.35 -3.50 16.62
C GLU A 33 -9.26 -2.62 17.25
N ASN A 34 -7.99 -3.06 17.34
CA ASN A 34 -6.92 -2.16 17.82
C ASN A 34 -6.04 -1.69 16.66
N GLY A 35 -6.46 -0.59 16.04
CA GLY A 35 -5.77 0.17 14.99
C GLY A 35 -4.43 0.79 15.39
N GLY A 36 -3.63 0.13 16.23
CA GLY A 36 -2.27 0.53 16.49
C GLY A 36 -1.41 0.32 15.24
N GLU A 37 -1.06 1.40 14.54
CA GLU A 37 -0.02 1.41 13.50
C GLU A 37 1.40 1.16 14.05
N ASN A 38 1.53 0.87 15.34
CA ASN A 38 2.79 0.77 16.07
C ASN A 38 3.44 -0.63 16.03
N GLY A 39 2.85 -1.59 15.31
CA GLY A 39 3.39 -2.95 15.14
C GLY A 39 4.55 -3.05 14.14
N GLY A 40 5.74 -2.56 14.53
CA GLY A 40 7.01 -3.31 14.43
C GLY A 40 7.50 -3.88 13.10
N ASP A 41 7.37 -3.21 11.96
CA ASP A 41 8.05 -3.60 10.70
C ASP A 41 9.54 -3.19 10.64
N VAL A 42 10.08 -2.69 11.77
CA VAL A 42 11.49 -2.36 11.90
C VAL A 42 12.29 -3.63 12.15
N LEU A 43 13.34 -3.85 11.35
CA LEU A 43 14.25 -4.97 11.56
C LEU A 43 15.03 -4.76 12.86
N PRO A 44 14.91 -5.66 13.86
CA PRO A 44 15.69 -5.58 15.09
C PRO A 44 17.12 -6.03 14.79
N ALA A 45 17.95 -5.12 14.28
CA ALA A 45 19.35 -5.39 13.96
C ALA A 45 20.27 -4.43 14.70
N THR A 46 21.31 -4.99 15.31
CA THR A 46 22.46 -4.27 15.87
C THR A 46 23.72 -4.83 15.22
N PRO A 47 24.47 -4.05 14.41
CA PRO A 47 24.24 -2.64 14.09
C PRO A 47 22.99 -2.42 13.21
N PRO A 48 22.52 -1.17 13.08
CA PRO A 48 21.40 -0.83 12.21
C PRO A 48 21.59 -1.40 10.80
N PRO A 49 20.53 -1.90 10.16
CA PRO A 49 20.64 -2.62 8.90
C PRO A 49 20.81 -1.64 7.74
N ILE A 50 21.99 -1.02 7.67
CA ILE A 50 22.33 0.05 6.73
C ILE A 50 23.37 -0.48 5.75
N ILE A 51 23.08 -0.34 4.46
CA ILE A 51 24.09 -0.49 3.40
C ILE A 51 24.76 0.86 3.23
N ASN A 52 26.06 0.92 3.52
CA ASN A 52 26.86 2.12 3.32
C ASN A 52 27.66 2.01 2.02
N THR A 53 27.50 3.00 1.14
CA THR A 53 28.25 3.14 -0.11
C THR A 53 28.79 4.55 -0.21
N ASP A 54 29.79 4.78 -1.06
CA ASP A 54 30.39 6.10 -1.27
C ASP A 54 29.39 7.20 -1.67
N TRP A 55 28.23 6.83 -2.23
CA TRP A 55 27.25 7.75 -2.80
C TRP A 55 25.89 7.71 -2.10
N THR A 56 25.64 6.72 -1.24
CA THR A 56 24.37 6.60 -0.51
C THR A 56 24.46 5.71 0.73
N ARG A 57 23.64 6.04 1.74
CA ARG A 57 23.32 5.18 2.87
C ARG A 57 21.88 4.72 2.74
N LEU A 58 21.66 3.41 2.83
CA LEU A 58 20.37 2.79 2.56
C LEU A 58 19.93 1.95 3.75
N LEU A 59 18.79 2.27 4.35
CA LEU A 59 18.17 1.46 5.40
C LEU A 59 17.46 0.25 4.76
N ILE A 60 17.86 -0.95 5.15
CA ILE A 60 17.20 -2.19 4.75
C ILE A 60 15.90 -2.30 5.55
N ARG A 61 14.78 -2.34 4.84
CA ARG A 61 13.44 -2.49 5.42
C ARG A 61 13.08 -3.97 5.52
N ALA A 62 12.24 -4.36 6.49
CA ALA A 62 11.65 -5.70 6.51
C ALA A 62 10.94 -6.03 5.19
N GLU A 63 10.30 -5.00 4.63
CA GLU A 63 9.68 -5.04 3.31
C GLU A 63 10.63 -5.48 2.18
N TYR A 64 11.91 -5.12 2.27
CA TYR A 64 12.89 -5.51 1.25
C TYR A 64 13.21 -6.99 1.31
N LEU A 65 13.32 -7.55 2.52
CA LEU A 65 13.54 -8.98 2.74
C LEU A 65 12.33 -9.78 2.23
N ARG A 66 11.11 -9.34 2.55
CA ARG A 66 9.86 -9.97 2.10
C ARG A 66 9.78 -10.04 0.58
N ILE A 67 9.95 -8.91 -0.10
CA ILE A 67 9.88 -8.87 -1.56
C ILE A 67 11.01 -9.71 -2.17
N TYR A 68 12.24 -9.61 -1.66
CA TYR A 68 13.37 -10.39 -2.19
C TYR A 68 13.10 -11.90 -2.09
N LYS A 69 12.68 -12.37 -0.91
CA LYS A 69 12.35 -13.78 -0.70
C LYS A 69 11.24 -14.23 -1.65
N TRP A 70 10.18 -13.45 -1.79
CA TRP A 70 9.09 -13.77 -2.71
C TRP A 70 9.57 -13.83 -4.17
N VAL A 71 10.48 -12.94 -4.59
CA VAL A 71 11.09 -13.00 -5.92
C VAL A 71 11.96 -14.25 -6.11
N GLU A 72 12.71 -14.68 -5.09
CA GLU A 72 13.44 -15.96 -5.10
C GLU A 72 12.48 -17.14 -5.27
N ASP A 73 11.42 -17.19 -4.47
CA ASP A 73 10.44 -18.28 -4.52
C ASP A 73 9.78 -18.33 -5.92
N MET A 74 9.42 -17.18 -6.49
CA MET A 74 8.89 -17.08 -7.86
C MET A 74 9.91 -17.44 -8.94
N TYR A 75 11.19 -17.14 -8.73
CA TYR A 75 12.26 -17.52 -9.63
C TYR A 75 12.43 -19.03 -9.69
N GLU A 76 12.37 -19.72 -8.55
CA GLU A 76 12.45 -21.19 -8.48
C GLU A 76 11.24 -21.85 -9.16
N VAL A 77 10.03 -21.36 -8.93
CA VAL A 77 8.83 -21.84 -9.64
C VAL A 77 8.94 -21.58 -11.15
N GLY A 78 9.42 -20.40 -11.53
CA GLY A 78 9.59 -19.98 -12.92
C GLY A 78 10.66 -20.76 -13.68
N LYS A 79 11.55 -21.52 -13.02
CA LYS A 79 12.46 -22.47 -13.69
C LYS A 79 11.72 -23.65 -14.31
N VAL A 80 10.60 -24.05 -13.72
CA VAL A 80 9.81 -25.22 -14.13
C VAL A 80 8.77 -24.85 -15.20
N TYR A 81 8.19 -23.65 -15.09
CA TYR A 81 7.06 -23.22 -15.92
C TYR A 81 7.46 -22.13 -16.94
N ARG A 82 6.45 -21.55 -17.62
CA ARG A 82 6.60 -20.49 -18.63
C ARG A 82 7.51 -19.35 -18.16
N PRO A 83 8.12 -18.58 -19.09
CA PRO A 83 8.90 -17.40 -18.73
C PRO A 83 8.08 -16.43 -17.89
N SER A 84 8.49 -16.24 -16.63
CA SER A 84 7.86 -15.32 -15.69
C SER A 84 8.63 -14.01 -15.61
N ALA A 85 7.90 -12.93 -15.40
CA ALA A 85 8.44 -11.62 -15.09
C ALA A 85 7.83 -11.09 -13.80
N ILE A 86 8.61 -10.36 -13.03
CA ILE A 86 8.16 -9.73 -11.79
C ILE A 86 7.97 -8.24 -12.02
N VAL A 87 6.88 -7.68 -11.50
CA VAL A 87 6.67 -6.24 -11.39
C VAL A 87 6.62 -5.85 -9.91
N VAL A 88 7.63 -5.12 -9.46
CA VAL A 88 7.65 -4.49 -8.13
C VAL A 88 7.11 -3.07 -8.27
N THR A 89 5.95 -2.82 -7.69
CA THR A 89 5.23 -1.55 -7.80
C THR A 89 4.83 -0.95 -6.46
N GLY A 90 4.18 0.20 -6.44
CA GLY A 90 3.76 0.92 -5.23
C GLY A 90 4.06 2.41 -5.30
N GLN A 91 3.59 3.18 -4.30
CA GLN A 91 3.62 4.64 -4.29
C GLN A 91 5.01 5.23 -4.63
N PRO A 92 5.11 6.31 -5.43
CA PRO A 92 6.38 6.98 -5.71
C PRO A 92 7.11 7.38 -4.41
N GLY A 93 8.43 7.27 -4.38
CA GLY A 93 9.22 7.73 -3.22
C GLY A 93 9.28 6.80 -2.00
N ILE A 94 8.60 5.65 -1.99
CA ILE A 94 8.64 4.70 -0.85
C ILE A 94 9.88 3.77 -0.82
N GLY A 95 10.82 3.92 -1.77
CA GLY A 95 12.08 3.18 -1.78
C GLY A 95 12.14 1.93 -2.66
N LYS A 96 11.34 1.86 -3.73
CA LYS A 96 11.43 0.78 -4.73
C LYS A 96 12.80 0.69 -5.43
N SER A 97 13.36 1.84 -5.83
CA SER A 97 14.71 1.90 -6.40
C SER A 97 15.78 1.48 -5.38
N TYR A 98 15.61 1.83 -4.11
CA TYR A 98 16.49 1.35 -3.04
C TYR A 98 16.39 -0.17 -2.85
N TRP A 99 15.21 -0.76 -2.96
CA TRP A 99 15.08 -2.22 -2.98
C TRP A 99 15.87 -2.86 -4.13
N ALA A 100 15.91 -2.24 -5.33
CA ALA A 100 16.71 -2.70 -6.45
C ALA A 100 18.20 -2.82 -6.08
N TYR A 101 18.73 -1.78 -5.40
CA TYR A 101 20.11 -1.76 -4.91
C TYR A 101 20.36 -2.80 -3.83
N TYR A 102 19.41 -2.98 -2.89
CA TYR A 102 19.47 -4.05 -1.90
C TYR A 102 19.51 -5.43 -2.57
N ALA A 103 18.65 -5.68 -3.55
CA ALA A 103 18.60 -6.94 -4.27
C ALA A 103 19.92 -7.21 -5.01
N LEU A 104 20.44 -6.22 -5.73
CA LEU A 104 21.75 -6.31 -6.38
C LEU A 104 22.86 -6.58 -5.36
N ARG A 105 22.90 -5.80 -4.27
CA ARG A 105 23.89 -5.96 -3.20
C ARG A 105 23.90 -7.38 -2.64
N ARG A 106 22.73 -7.95 -2.35
CA ARG A 106 22.60 -9.32 -1.83
C ARG A 106 23.12 -10.34 -2.84
N ARG A 107 22.72 -10.23 -4.11
CA ARG A 107 23.16 -11.09 -5.21
C ARG A 107 24.68 -11.08 -5.40
N LEU A 108 25.32 -9.91 -5.35
CA LEU A 108 26.78 -9.78 -5.44
C LEU A 108 27.48 -10.48 -4.28
N GLY A 109 26.96 -10.32 -3.06
CA GLY A 109 27.51 -10.98 -1.87
C GLY A 109 27.47 -12.51 -1.98
N GLU A 110 26.43 -13.03 -2.61
CA GLU A 110 26.23 -14.46 -2.89
C GLU A 110 26.96 -14.93 -4.17
N LYS A 111 27.78 -14.08 -4.81
CA LYS A 111 28.49 -14.33 -6.08
C LYS A 111 27.56 -14.78 -7.21
N ARG A 112 26.34 -14.23 -7.25
CA ARG A 112 25.34 -14.61 -8.25
C ARG A 112 25.34 -13.63 -9.42
N VAL A 113 25.45 -14.19 -10.63
CA VAL A 113 25.38 -13.43 -11.88
C VAL A 113 24.06 -12.66 -11.96
N SER A 114 24.13 -11.36 -12.25
CA SER A 114 22.97 -10.47 -12.28
C SER A 114 23.12 -9.43 -13.39
N LEU A 115 22.01 -9.05 -14.01
CA LEU A 115 21.93 -8.00 -15.02
C LEU A 115 21.23 -6.77 -14.44
N TRP A 116 21.75 -5.61 -14.76
CA TRP A 116 21.14 -4.32 -14.45
C TRP A 116 20.92 -3.54 -15.74
N TYR A 117 19.70 -3.07 -15.98
CA TYR A 117 19.40 -2.23 -17.12
C TYR A 117 19.21 -0.77 -16.69
N GLN A 118 19.97 0.12 -17.31
CA GLN A 118 19.93 1.56 -17.03
C GLN A 118 20.29 2.34 -18.29
N GLY A 119 19.48 3.35 -18.65
CA GLY A 119 19.82 4.27 -19.73
C GLY A 119 20.09 3.60 -21.07
N SER A 120 19.33 2.56 -21.42
CA SER A 120 19.51 1.75 -22.63
C SER A 120 20.74 0.84 -22.66
N VAL A 121 21.43 0.70 -21.53
CA VAL A 121 22.63 -0.14 -21.39
C VAL A 121 22.35 -1.26 -20.39
N TYR A 122 22.86 -2.46 -20.71
CA TYR A 122 22.89 -3.61 -19.81
C TYR A 122 24.27 -3.75 -19.20
N TYR A 123 24.29 -3.86 -17.88
CA TYR A 123 25.48 -4.14 -17.09
C TYR A 123 25.37 -5.55 -16.51
N LEU A 124 26.28 -6.44 -16.90
CA LEU A 124 26.39 -7.80 -16.40
C LEU A 124 27.39 -7.82 -15.24
N PHE A 125 26.93 -8.22 -14.06
CA PHE A 125 27.74 -8.43 -12.89
C PHE A 125 28.07 -9.92 -12.79
N CYS A 126 29.35 -10.28 -12.87
CA CYS A 126 29.84 -11.67 -12.87
C CYS A 126 31.22 -11.74 -12.21
N SER A 127 31.85 -12.91 -12.14
CA SER A 127 33.15 -13.12 -11.47
C SER A 127 34.28 -12.27 -12.00
N GLU A 128 34.20 -11.89 -13.28
CA GLU A 128 35.21 -11.12 -14.00
C GLU A 128 35.09 -9.61 -13.74
N GLY A 129 33.99 -9.15 -13.14
CA GLY A 129 33.72 -7.73 -12.95
C GLY A 129 32.33 -7.29 -13.38
N VAL A 130 32.25 -6.04 -13.82
CA VAL A 130 31.05 -5.47 -14.44
C VAL A 130 31.34 -5.29 -15.93
N LEU A 131 30.58 -6.00 -16.76
CA LEU A 131 30.72 -5.96 -18.22
C LEU A 131 29.54 -5.21 -18.83
N VAL A 132 29.81 -4.37 -19.82
CA VAL A 132 28.75 -3.79 -20.66
C VAL A 132 28.35 -4.84 -21.69
N VAL A 133 27.06 -5.18 -21.73
CA VAL A 133 26.55 -6.18 -22.66
C VAL A 133 26.26 -5.52 -24.00
N PRO A 134 26.85 -6.01 -25.11
CA PRO A 134 26.61 -5.44 -26.43
C PRO A 134 25.19 -5.72 -26.90
N VAL A 135 24.66 -4.87 -27.78
CA VAL A 135 23.30 -5.02 -28.36
C VAL A 135 23.14 -6.35 -29.12
N THR A 136 24.24 -6.90 -29.63
CA THR A 136 24.28 -8.19 -30.33
C THR A 136 24.34 -9.41 -29.41
N PHE A 137 24.40 -9.22 -28.08
CA PHE A 137 24.52 -10.31 -27.13
C PHE A 137 23.28 -11.20 -27.12
N THR A 138 23.50 -12.51 -27.07
CA THR A 138 22.44 -13.52 -27.03
C THR A 138 22.27 -14.04 -25.62
N PHE A 139 21.16 -13.66 -24.99
CA PHE A 139 20.84 -14.05 -23.60
C PHE A 139 20.39 -15.51 -23.46
N ASN A 140 20.16 -16.23 -24.57
CA ASN A 140 19.69 -17.61 -24.56
C ASN A 140 20.69 -18.62 -23.95
N LYS A 141 21.96 -18.22 -23.80
CA LYS A 141 23.01 -19.08 -23.21
C LYS A 141 23.03 -19.09 -21.68
N PHE A 142 22.29 -18.19 -21.03
CA PHE A 142 22.24 -18.18 -19.57
C PHE A 142 21.40 -19.35 -19.04
N SER A 143 22.08 -20.29 -18.37
CA SER A 143 21.48 -21.36 -17.59
C SER A 143 22.19 -21.46 -16.23
N PRO A 144 21.51 -21.18 -15.10
CA PRO A 144 20.10 -20.82 -15.00
C PRO A 144 19.83 -19.36 -15.48
N ARG A 145 18.54 -18.99 -15.62
CA ARG A 145 18.13 -17.63 -16.00
C ARG A 145 18.76 -16.58 -15.08
N VAL A 146 19.25 -15.48 -15.64
CA VAL A 146 19.87 -14.39 -14.87
C VAL A 146 18.80 -13.39 -14.44
N TRP A 147 18.83 -12.97 -13.16
CA TRP A 147 18.00 -11.87 -12.67
C TRP A 147 18.35 -10.59 -13.42
N THR A 148 17.37 -10.00 -14.10
CA THR A 148 17.54 -8.76 -14.87
C THR A 148 16.72 -7.66 -14.23
N ILE A 149 17.38 -6.82 -13.44
CA ILE A 149 16.76 -5.70 -12.71
C ILE A 149 16.61 -4.51 -13.66
N ILE A 150 15.38 -4.00 -13.76
CA ILE A 150 15.01 -2.91 -14.67
C ILE A 150 14.27 -1.86 -13.85
N ASP A 151 14.91 -0.72 -13.57
CA ASP A 151 14.25 0.39 -12.86
C ASP A 151 13.71 1.41 -13.85
N SER A 152 12.38 1.55 -13.90
CA SER A 152 11.70 2.51 -14.78
C SER A 152 12.00 3.96 -14.45
N ALA A 153 12.47 4.28 -13.24
CA ALA A 153 12.94 5.63 -12.90
C ALA A 153 14.19 6.00 -13.70
N LEU A 154 15.00 5.01 -14.08
CA LEU A 154 16.22 5.16 -14.86
C LEU A 154 16.03 4.75 -16.33
N SER A 155 14.82 4.33 -16.70
CA SER A 155 14.45 3.78 -18.02
C SER A 155 13.00 4.11 -18.35
N PRO A 156 12.68 5.38 -18.66
CA PRO A 156 11.30 5.83 -18.85
C PRO A 156 10.63 5.25 -20.09
N SER A 157 11.41 4.76 -21.06
CA SER A 157 10.94 4.05 -22.26
C SER A 157 10.31 2.68 -21.96
N GLY A 158 10.34 2.24 -20.70
CA GLY A 158 9.72 1.01 -20.26
C GLY A 158 10.64 -0.21 -20.43
N ILE A 159 10.04 -1.37 -20.69
CA ILE A 159 10.79 -2.60 -20.91
C ILE A 159 11.52 -2.48 -22.24
N PRO A 160 12.83 -2.78 -22.28
CA PRO A 160 13.59 -2.70 -23.52
C PRO A 160 12.99 -3.65 -24.55
N SER A 161 12.81 -3.18 -25.78
CA SER A 161 12.28 -4.00 -26.88
C SER A 161 13.08 -5.29 -27.09
N ALA A 162 14.38 -5.26 -26.81
CA ALA A 162 15.25 -6.44 -26.81
C ALA A 162 14.78 -7.58 -25.87
N LEU A 163 14.09 -7.25 -24.76
CA LEU A 163 13.51 -8.26 -23.83
C LEU A 163 12.07 -8.65 -24.19
N ALA A 164 11.43 -7.97 -25.13
CA ALA A 164 10.03 -8.23 -25.48
C ALA A 164 9.83 -9.61 -26.12
N ASN A 165 10.86 -10.13 -26.81
CA ASN A 165 10.80 -11.38 -27.59
C ASN A 165 11.16 -12.64 -26.79
N PHE A 166 10.85 -12.71 -25.50
CA PHE A 166 11.07 -13.90 -24.67
C PHE A 166 12.49 -14.46 -24.70
N LEU A 167 13.41 -13.80 -24.00
CA LEU A 167 14.78 -14.31 -23.90
C LEU A 167 14.83 -15.42 -22.84
N PRO A 168 15.04 -16.70 -23.20
CA PRO A 168 14.87 -17.82 -22.27
C PRO A 168 15.87 -17.83 -21.12
N GLY A 169 16.95 -17.05 -21.20
CA GLY A 169 17.98 -16.94 -20.18
C GLY A 169 17.90 -15.71 -19.28
N VAL A 170 16.83 -14.90 -19.36
CA VAL A 170 16.62 -13.78 -18.42
C VAL A 170 15.39 -13.99 -17.55
N PHE A 171 15.44 -13.42 -16.35
CA PHE A 171 14.32 -13.34 -15.42
C PHE A 171 14.08 -11.85 -15.10
N PRO A 172 13.17 -11.18 -15.83
CA PRO A 172 12.97 -9.74 -15.68
C PRO A 172 12.33 -9.39 -14.34
N ILE A 173 12.90 -8.40 -13.66
CA ILE A 173 12.37 -7.80 -12.43
C ILE A 173 12.22 -6.30 -12.71
N TYR A 174 10.99 -5.89 -12.99
CA TYR A 174 10.65 -4.54 -13.38
C TYR A 174 10.16 -3.72 -12.18
N ILE A 175 10.79 -2.56 -11.95
CA ILE A 175 10.54 -1.72 -10.78
C ILE A 175 9.90 -0.42 -11.25
N THR A 176 8.68 -0.14 -10.78
CA THR A 176 7.90 0.96 -11.36
C THR A 176 6.83 1.55 -10.44
N SER A 177 6.35 2.76 -10.73
CA SER A 177 5.15 3.34 -10.10
C SER A 177 3.90 2.60 -10.56
N PRO A 178 2.76 2.59 -9.84
CA PRO A 178 1.59 1.77 -10.16
C PRO A 178 0.76 2.42 -11.28
N LYS A 179 1.32 2.40 -12.48
CA LYS A 179 0.74 2.81 -13.76
C LYS A 179 0.79 1.65 -14.73
N ARG A 180 -0.31 0.91 -14.86
CA ARG A 180 -0.40 -0.33 -15.65
C ARG A 180 0.17 -0.20 -17.06
N GLU A 181 0.03 0.97 -17.67
CA GLU A 181 0.53 1.29 -19.01
C GLU A 181 2.05 1.08 -19.12
N ARG A 182 2.79 1.22 -18.01
CA ARG A 182 4.26 1.05 -17.97
C ARG A 182 4.73 -0.39 -18.06
N TRP A 183 3.87 -1.37 -17.81
CA TRP A 183 4.22 -2.80 -17.87
C TRP A 183 3.20 -3.65 -18.65
N SER A 184 2.24 -3.03 -19.33
CA SER A 184 1.29 -3.73 -20.19
C SER A 184 1.99 -4.56 -21.26
N GLY A 185 3.12 -4.07 -21.79
CA GLY A 185 3.98 -4.83 -22.72
C GLY A 185 4.57 -6.12 -22.12
N ILE A 186 4.84 -6.15 -20.80
CA ILE A 186 5.29 -7.40 -20.13
C ILE A 186 4.20 -8.45 -20.23
N THR A 187 2.95 -8.06 -19.97
CA THR A 187 1.83 -9.01 -19.89
C THR A 187 1.46 -9.67 -21.23
N GLN A 188 1.91 -9.10 -22.35
CA GLN A 188 1.69 -9.69 -23.66
C GLN A 188 2.59 -10.89 -23.93
N SER A 189 3.82 -10.84 -23.41
CA SER A 189 4.79 -11.91 -23.57
C SER A 189 4.83 -12.78 -22.31
N TRP A 190 5.10 -12.20 -21.15
CA TRP A 190 5.46 -12.96 -19.95
C TRP A 190 4.27 -13.27 -19.06
N THR A 191 4.36 -14.36 -18.29
CA THR A 191 3.52 -14.50 -17.10
C THR A 191 3.99 -13.48 -16.06
N SER A 192 3.23 -12.40 -15.91
CA SER A 192 3.58 -11.29 -15.03
C SER A 192 3.03 -11.51 -13.63
N HIS A 193 3.90 -11.41 -12.63
CA HIS A 193 3.53 -11.44 -11.22
C HIS A 193 3.80 -10.07 -10.60
N HIS A 194 2.83 -9.53 -9.87
CA HIS A 194 2.91 -8.17 -9.35
C HIS A 194 3.02 -8.18 -7.83
N VAL A 195 3.98 -7.42 -7.29
CA VAL A 195 4.10 -7.19 -5.86
C VAL A 195 4.08 -5.69 -5.59
N ILE A 196 3.20 -5.27 -4.68
CA ILE A 196 3.08 -3.87 -4.27
C ILE A 196 3.89 -3.68 -3.02
N MET A 197 4.93 -2.87 -3.05
CA MET A 197 5.68 -2.45 -1.88
C MET A 197 4.81 -1.58 -0.97
N ASN A 198 4.74 -1.93 0.31
CA ASN A 198 4.02 -1.14 1.28
C ASN A 198 4.72 0.22 1.54
N PRO A 199 3.93 1.27 1.85
CA PRO A 199 4.45 2.54 2.36
C PRO A 199 5.29 2.36 3.63
N TRP A 200 5.93 3.43 4.08
CA TRP A 200 6.72 3.41 5.30
C TRP A 200 5.81 3.43 6.52
N THR A 201 6.11 2.63 7.54
CA THR A 201 5.46 2.80 8.85
C THR A 201 6.07 3.97 9.61
N ARG A 202 5.34 4.53 10.58
CA ARG A 202 5.85 5.57 11.47
C ARG A 202 7.16 5.13 12.17
N ALA A 203 7.19 3.90 12.68
CA ALA A 203 8.37 3.33 13.31
C ALA A 203 9.58 3.22 12.35
N GLU A 204 9.35 2.86 11.08
CA GLU A 204 10.43 2.87 10.08
C GLU A 204 10.97 4.29 9.83
N ILE A 205 10.10 5.31 9.83
CA ILE A 205 10.48 6.72 9.66
C ILE A 205 11.28 7.21 10.87
N GLU A 206 10.81 6.94 12.09
CA GLU A 206 11.53 7.26 13.33
C GLU A 206 12.92 6.62 13.31
N TYR A 207 13.01 5.37 12.89
CA TYR A 207 14.29 4.66 12.80
C TYR A 207 15.21 5.24 11.71
N ALA A 208 14.65 5.63 10.55
CA ALA A 208 15.44 6.16 9.43
C ALA A 208 16.08 7.52 9.71
N ILE A 209 15.70 8.25 10.77
CA ILE A 209 16.31 9.53 11.15
C ILE A 209 17.83 9.42 11.35
N ILE A 210 18.35 8.24 11.70
CA ILE A 210 19.78 7.96 11.84
C ILE A 210 20.58 8.15 10.54
N LEU A 211 19.89 8.18 9.39
CA LEU A 211 20.48 8.46 8.08
C LEU A 211 20.55 9.97 7.79
N TYR A 212 19.78 10.79 8.51
CA TYR A 212 19.56 12.21 8.24
C TYR A 212 19.85 13.04 9.49
N SER A 213 21.11 13.04 9.93
CA SER A 213 21.56 13.71 11.18
C SER A 213 21.35 15.23 11.22
N ASN A 214 21.04 15.84 10.07
CA ASN A 214 20.74 17.27 9.94
C ASN A 214 19.25 17.61 10.10
N GLN A 215 18.38 16.63 10.29
CA GLN A 215 16.93 16.83 10.44
C GLN A 215 16.47 16.49 11.85
N LYS A 216 15.46 17.21 12.34
CA LYS A 216 14.81 16.94 13.62
C LYS A 216 13.70 15.91 13.42
N LEU A 217 13.58 14.98 14.37
CA LEU A 217 12.56 13.94 14.31
C LEU A 217 11.14 14.52 14.27
N ASP A 218 10.87 15.55 15.07
CA ASP A 218 9.54 16.18 15.13
C ASP A 218 9.10 16.76 13.77
N ASP A 219 10.00 17.44 13.06
CA ASP A 219 9.72 18.01 11.73
C ASP A 219 9.42 16.89 10.71
N VAL A 220 10.14 15.77 10.80
CA VAL A 220 9.96 14.60 9.94
C VAL A 220 8.62 13.92 10.22
N LEU A 221 8.25 13.76 11.50
CA LEU A 221 6.98 13.17 11.90
C LEU A 221 5.79 14.07 11.53
N GLN A 222 5.95 15.39 11.63
CA GLN A 222 4.95 16.33 11.16
C GLN A 222 4.71 16.19 9.65
N ARG A 223 5.77 16.01 8.85
CA ARG A 223 5.64 15.71 7.41
C ARG A 223 4.97 14.37 7.15
N TYR A 224 5.28 13.34 7.95
CA TYR A 224 4.60 12.05 7.88
C TYR A 224 3.10 12.20 8.11
N ASP A 225 2.69 12.91 9.17
CA ASP A 225 1.29 13.08 9.54
C ASP A 225 0.51 13.97 8.55
N SER A 226 1.18 14.89 7.85
CA SER A 226 0.54 15.84 6.91
C SER A 226 0.58 15.42 5.44
N LEU A 227 1.70 14.85 4.98
CA LEU A 227 1.94 14.45 3.59
C LEU A 227 1.83 12.92 3.39
N GLY A 228 1.84 12.16 4.48
CA GLY A 228 1.69 10.73 4.51
C GLY A 228 2.99 9.92 4.49
N PRO A 229 2.88 8.57 4.46
CA PRO A 229 3.95 7.61 4.72
C PRO A 229 4.93 7.40 3.55
N THR A 230 5.40 8.49 2.94
CA THR A 230 6.36 8.48 1.85
C THR A 230 7.71 9.03 2.33
N ALA A 231 8.73 8.17 2.43
CA ALA A 231 10.06 8.56 2.89
C ALA A 231 10.66 9.76 2.13
N ARG A 232 10.42 9.85 0.81
CA ARG A 232 10.85 11.02 0.03
C ARG A 232 10.27 12.33 0.57
N PHE A 233 8.98 12.35 0.92
CA PHE A 233 8.32 13.53 1.48
C PHE A 233 8.82 13.83 2.90
N CYS A 234 9.11 12.79 3.67
CA CYS A 234 9.63 12.93 5.03
C CYS A 234 11.05 13.52 5.06
N PHE A 235 11.95 13.05 4.19
CA PHE A 235 13.40 13.33 4.32
C PHE A 235 14.05 14.11 3.18
N ASN A 236 13.51 14.05 1.96
CA ASN A 236 14.25 14.47 0.77
C ASN A 236 13.69 15.73 0.12
N LEU A 237 12.47 16.14 0.43
CA LEU A 237 11.90 17.36 -0.13
C LEU A 237 12.36 18.61 0.62
N THR A 238 12.65 19.64 -0.15
CA THR A 238 12.80 21.01 0.33
C THR A 238 11.45 21.60 0.75
N SER A 239 11.49 22.68 1.54
CA SER A 239 10.26 23.40 1.95
C SER A 239 9.46 23.89 0.74
N ASP A 240 10.12 24.35 -0.32
CA ASP A 240 9.46 24.85 -1.53
C ASP A 240 8.76 23.71 -2.30
N GLU A 241 9.41 22.54 -2.42
CA GLU A 241 8.80 21.36 -3.03
C GLU A 241 7.60 20.85 -2.22
N ILE A 242 7.68 20.90 -0.89
CA ILE A 242 6.54 20.57 -0.01
C ILE A 242 5.39 21.54 -0.22
N ALA A 243 5.67 22.84 -0.25
CA ALA A 243 4.67 23.88 -0.47
C ALA A 243 3.99 23.73 -1.83
N LEU A 244 4.77 23.50 -2.89
CA LEU A 244 4.25 23.24 -4.24
C LEU A 244 3.40 21.97 -4.28
N HIS A 245 3.88 20.88 -3.69
CA HIS A 245 3.13 19.62 -3.64
C HIS A 245 1.79 19.77 -2.92
N THR A 246 1.80 20.48 -1.79
CA THR A 246 0.61 20.78 -0.98
C THR A 246 -0.37 21.65 -1.76
N SER A 247 0.10 22.76 -2.34
CA SER A 247 -0.72 23.66 -3.15
C SER A 247 -1.39 22.94 -4.33
N ASP A 248 -0.62 22.13 -5.07
CA ASP A 248 -1.16 21.35 -6.19
C ASP A 248 -2.21 20.32 -5.73
N ARG A 249 -1.97 19.67 -4.60
CA ARG A 249 -2.86 18.65 -4.05
C ARG A 249 -4.18 19.30 -3.64
N ASP A 250 -4.09 20.35 -2.84
CA ASP A 250 -5.23 21.05 -2.26
C ASP A 250 -6.07 21.66 -3.40
N SER A 251 -5.45 22.34 -4.38
CA SER A 251 -6.14 22.84 -5.57
C SER A 251 -6.87 21.74 -6.36
N ALA A 252 -6.30 20.55 -6.39
CA ALA A 252 -6.88 19.43 -7.13
C ALA A 252 -7.99 18.72 -6.32
N ILE A 253 -7.98 18.78 -4.99
CA ILE A 253 -9.11 18.39 -4.13
C ILE A 253 -10.25 19.40 -4.29
N ASP A 254 -9.96 20.69 -4.19
CA ASP A 254 -10.95 21.77 -4.28
C ASP A 254 -11.69 21.76 -5.63
N SER A 255 -10.96 21.52 -6.72
CA SER A 255 -11.54 21.43 -8.05
C SER A 255 -12.15 20.05 -8.38
N ALA A 256 -12.06 19.06 -7.49
CA ALA A 256 -12.54 17.72 -7.77
C ALA A 256 -14.07 17.67 -7.90
N SER A 257 -14.56 17.04 -8.97
CA SER A 257 -15.98 16.72 -9.12
C SER A 257 -16.31 15.39 -8.42
N PRO A 258 -17.59 15.12 -8.11
CA PRO A 258 -18.01 13.82 -7.58
C PRO A 258 -17.54 12.65 -8.44
N ASP A 259 -17.60 12.77 -9.77
CA ASP A 259 -17.19 11.71 -10.68
C ASP A 259 -15.67 11.53 -10.72
N LEU A 260 -14.91 12.62 -10.55
CA LEU A 260 -13.46 12.53 -10.42
C LEU A 260 -13.08 11.78 -9.13
N LEU A 261 -13.71 12.09 -8.00
CA LEU A 261 -13.50 11.36 -6.75
C LEU A 261 -13.93 9.88 -6.88
N LYS A 262 -15.08 9.59 -7.51
CA LYS A 262 -15.47 8.19 -7.83
C LYS A 262 -14.40 7.48 -8.65
N LYS A 263 -13.88 8.14 -9.68
CA LYS A 263 -12.87 7.57 -10.58
C LYS A 263 -11.55 7.32 -9.85
N LEU A 264 -11.09 8.24 -9.00
CA LEU A 264 -9.87 8.09 -8.19
C LEU A 264 -9.87 6.76 -7.44
N PHE A 265 -10.94 6.49 -6.70
CA PHE A 265 -11.03 5.32 -5.85
C PHE A 265 -11.41 4.05 -6.61
N SER A 266 -12.20 4.14 -7.68
CA SER A 266 -12.51 2.99 -8.53
C SER A 266 -11.29 2.50 -9.32
N SER A 267 -10.43 3.42 -9.79
CA SER A 267 -9.24 3.10 -10.60
C SER A 267 -8.09 2.52 -9.77
N SER A 268 -8.10 2.78 -8.47
CA SER A 268 -7.08 2.34 -7.52
C SER A 268 -6.98 0.81 -7.39
N SER A 269 -8.13 0.12 -7.41
CA SER A 269 -8.23 -1.35 -7.45
C SER A 269 -7.50 -1.97 -8.65
N ARG A 270 -7.31 -1.20 -9.73
CA ARG A 270 -6.70 -1.66 -10.98
C ARG A 270 -5.24 -1.26 -11.15
N LEU A 271 -4.61 -0.65 -10.14
CA LEU A 271 -3.24 -0.12 -10.24
C LEU A 271 -3.07 0.84 -11.44
N SER A 272 -4.12 1.61 -11.74
CA SER A 272 -4.12 2.66 -12.75
C SER A 272 -4.27 3.99 -12.01
N LEU A 273 -3.25 4.35 -11.24
CA LEU A 273 -3.20 5.65 -10.58
C LEU A 273 -2.57 6.68 -11.51
N ASP A 274 -3.30 7.76 -11.74
CA ASP A 274 -2.75 8.94 -12.40
C ASP A 274 -1.92 9.78 -11.41
N ALA A 275 -1.31 10.85 -11.93
CA ALA A 275 -0.49 11.75 -11.10
C ALA A 275 -1.29 12.39 -9.96
N PHE A 276 -2.59 12.59 -10.16
CA PHE A 276 -3.49 13.17 -9.17
C PHE A 276 -3.77 12.19 -8.03
N SER A 277 -4.08 10.93 -8.37
CA SER A 277 -4.34 9.87 -7.39
C SER A 277 -3.18 9.64 -6.43
N HIS A 278 -1.94 9.83 -6.89
CA HIS A 278 -0.75 9.70 -6.05
C HIS A 278 -0.59 10.77 -4.96
N LYS A 279 -1.31 11.89 -5.08
CA LYS A 279 -1.28 12.99 -4.11
C LYS A 279 -2.33 12.84 -3.01
N ILE A 280 -3.39 12.08 -3.28
CA ILE A 280 -4.55 11.93 -2.38
C ILE A 280 -4.63 10.54 -1.78
N CYS A 281 -4.34 9.52 -2.59
CA CYS A 281 -4.56 8.14 -2.23
C CYS A 281 -3.26 7.43 -1.86
N LEU A 282 -3.31 6.64 -0.80
CA LEU A 282 -2.30 5.67 -0.41
C LEU A 282 -2.68 4.30 -0.97
N ILE A 283 -1.72 3.61 -1.60
CA ILE A 283 -1.89 2.21 -1.99
C ILE A 283 -1.04 1.37 -1.05
N ARG A 284 -1.66 0.37 -0.44
CA ARG A 284 -0.98 -0.65 0.36
C ARG A 284 -1.62 -2.01 0.15
N ARG A 285 -0.88 -3.06 0.47
CA ARG A 285 -1.44 -4.40 0.58
C ARG A 285 -2.31 -4.47 1.83
N MET A 286 -3.40 -5.24 1.78
CA MET A 286 -4.16 -5.53 3.00
C MET A 286 -3.28 -6.28 4.01
N ARG A 287 -3.49 -6.03 5.30
CA ARG A 287 -2.81 -6.77 6.38
C ARG A 287 -3.04 -8.27 6.19
N ARG A 288 -2.02 -9.08 6.48
CA ARG A 288 -2.02 -10.56 6.32
C ARG A 288 -2.21 -11.06 4.87
N SER A 289 -2.26 -10.18 3.88
CA SER A 289 -2.37 -10.62 2.48
C SER A 289 -1.04 -11.16 1.95
N ALA A 290 -1.09 -12.29 1.24
CA ALA A 290 0.08 -12.88 0.62
C ALA A 290 0.71 -11.95 -0.42
N LEU A 291 2.04 -11.98 -0.53
CA LEU A 291 2.75 -11.29 -1.62
C LEU A 291 2.34 -11.90 -2.98
N GLY A 292 2.19 -11.05 -4.01
CA GLY A 292 1.89 -11.50 -5.37
C GLY A 292 0.40 -11.63 -5.72
N TYR A 293 -0.43 -12.02 -4.75
CA TYR A 293 -1.86 -12.32 -4.93
C TYR A 293 -2.76 -11.62 -3.90
N GLY A 294 -2.16 -10.82 -3.02
CA GLY A 294 -2.86 -10.13 -1.96
C GLY A 294 -3.84 -9.08 -2.47
N ARG A 295 -4.93 -8.91 -1.72
CA ARG A 295 -5.86 -7.80 -1.92
C ARG A 295 -5.14 -6.48 -1.64
N ILE A 296 -5.50 -5.49 -2.42
CA ILE A 296 -4.93 -4.14 -2.37
C ILE A 296 -5.99 -3.27 -1.76
N THR A 297 -5.60 -2.40 -0.84
CA THR A 297 -6.50 -1.38 -0.32
C THR A 297 -5.97 -0.01 -0.69
N THR A 298 -6.92 0.90 -0.90
CA THR A 298 -6.63 2.29 -1.17
C THR A 298 -7.29 3.14 -0.10
N ASP A 299 -6.45 3.86 0.62
CA ASP A 299 -6.85 4.77 1.68
C ASP A 299 -6.46 6.21 1.30
N LEU A 300 -6.86 7.18 2.11
CA LEU A 300 -6.34 8.54 1.99
C LEU A 300 -4.90 8.59 2.53
N ILE A 301 -4.07 9.44 1.93
CA ILE A 301 -2.63 9.45 2.20
C ILE A 301 -2.27 9.94 3.60
N SER A 302 -3.10 10.79 4.19
CA SER A 302 -2.94 11.31 5.54
C SER A 302 -4.28 11.80 6.09
N VAL A 303 -4.36 11.97 7.41
CA VAL A 303 -5.53 12.54 8.10
C VAL A 303 -5.81 13.97 7.62
N ALA A 304 -4.76 14.75 7.34
CA ALA A 304 -4.93 16.11 6.81
C ALA A 304 -5.61 16.09 5.43
N VAL A 305 -5.24 15.15 4.56
CA VAL A 305 -5.88 14.99 3.25
C VAL A 305 -7.31 14.48 3.38
N GLU A 306 -7.56 13.59 4.33
CA GLU A 306 -8.91 13.13 4.64
C GLU A 306 -9.84 14.26 5.04
N GLN A 307 -9.39 15.15 5.94
CA GLN A 307 -10.17 16.31 6.36
C GLN A 307 -10.50 17.24 5.19
N GLN A 308 -9.55 17.49 4.28
CA GLN A 308 -9.80 18.30 3.09
C GLN A 308 -10.79 17.64 2.13
N VAL A 309 -10.68 16.33 1.92
CA VAL A 309 -11.64 15.58 1.09
C VAL A 309 -13.02 15.59 1.73
N VAL A 310 -13.12 15.42 3.05
CA VAL A 310 -14.37 15.53 3.83
C VAL A 310 -15.01 16.91 3.66
N GLN A 311 -14.23 17.98 3.82
CA GLN A 311 -14.71 19.35 3.61
C GLN A 311 -15.25 19.53 2.19
N ARG A 312 -14.54 18.99 1.19
CA ARG A 312 -15.00 19.04 -0.20
C ARG A 312 -16.31 18.26 -0.41
N LEU A 313 -16.47 17.11 0.24
CA LEU A 313 -17.69 16.31 0.19
C LEU A 313 -18.90 17.05 0.80
N GLU A 314 -18.70 17.90 1.82
CA GLU A 314 -19.80 18.69 2.41
C GLU A 314 -20.45 19.65 1.40
N GLU A 315 -19.74 20.03 0.34
CA GLU A 315 -20.22 20.92 -0.72
C GLU A 315 -21.07 20.19 -1.78
N PHE A 316 -21.06 18.85 -1.79
CA PHE A 316 -21.82 18.06 -2.75
C PHE A 316 -23.31 17.97 -2.38
N SER A 317 -24.17 17.67 -3.34
CA SER A 317 -25.59 17.42 -3.08
C SER A 317 -25.81 16.05 -2.43
N ASP A 318 -26.94 15.88 -1.74
CA ASP A 318 -27.31 14.60 -1.13
C ASP A 318 -27.38 13.47 -2.16
N ASP A 319 -27.89 13.74 -3.35
CA ASP A 319 -27.99 12.75 -4.43
C ASP A 319 -26.59 12.33 -4.91
N GLN A 320 -25.65 13.27 -4.99
CA GLN A 320 -24.25 12.98 -5.33
C GLN A 320 -23.59 12.12 -4.26
N LEU A 321 -23.77 12.45 -2.98
CA LEU A 321 -23.22 11.67 -1.86
C LEU A 321 -23.81 10.26 -1.80
N LEU A 322 -25.12 10.12 -1.98
CA LEU A 322 -25.79 8.82 -2.03
C LEU A 322 -25.32 7.97 -3.21
N ASP A 323 -25.17 8.56 -4.40
CA ASP A 323 -24.63 7.86 -5.55
C ASP A 323 -23.18 7.42 -5.31
N MET A 324 -22.33 8.29 -4.74
CA MET A 324 -20.97 7.94 -4.34
C MET A 324 -20.95 6.77 -3.35
N TRP A 325 -21.73 6.86 -2.27
CA TRP A 325 -21.81 5.80 -1.26
C TRP A 325 -22.32 4.46 -1.84
N ASN A 326 -23.33 4.49 -2.70
CA ASN A 326 -23.84 3.30 -3.40
C ASN A 326 -22.79 2.68 -4.34
N ASN A 327 -21.93 3.50 -4.95
CA ASN A 327 -20.82 3.00 -5.74
C ASN A 327 -19.76 2.37 -4.84
N PHE A 328 -19.32 3.05 -3.78
CA PHE A 328 -18.24 2.55 -2.92
C PHE A 328 -18.60 1.34 -2.07
N SER A 329 -19.84 1.24 -1.60
CA SER A 329 -20.33 0.06 -0.88
C SER A 329 -20.29 -1.23 -1.72
N LYS A 330 -20.32 -1.11 -3.06
CA LYS A 330 -20.17 -2.26 -3.98
C LYS A 330 -18.71 -2.65 -4.22
N PHE A 331 -17.76 -1.74 -4.03
CA PHE A 331 -16.34 -1.99 -4.25
C PHE A 331 -15.64 -2.21 -2.91
N GLY A 332 -15.42 -3.47 -2.55
CA GLY A 332 -14.79 -3.86 -1.29
C GLY A 332 -13.39 -3.26 -1.05
N ASP A 333 -12.70 -2.81 -2.09
CA ASP A 333 -11.35 -2.24 -2.01
C ASP A 333 -11.35 -0.73 -1.68
N ALA A 334 -12.51 -0.06 -1.74
CA ALA A 334 -12.68 1.38 -1.47
C ALA A 334 -13.23 1.65 -0.05
N ARG A 335 -13.06 0.70 0.88
CA ARG A 335 -13.56 0.81 2.26
C ARG A 335 -13.07 2.06 2.98
N GLY A 336 -11.82 2.48 2.75
CA GLY A 336 -11.23 3.68 3.35
C GLY A 336 -12.04 4.97 3.07
N MET A 337 -12.80 5.02 1.98
CA MET A 337 -13.64 6.18 1.63
C MET A 337 -15.10 6.04 1.99
N THR A 338 -15.57 4.81 2.20
CA THR A 338 -17.00 4.57 2.47
C THR A 338 -17.40 5.21 3.80
N GLY A 339 -16.52 5.15 4.80
CA GLY A 339 -16.70 5.80 6.10
C GLY A 339 -16.86 7.32 5.98
N PRO A 340 -15.84 8.05 5.48
CA PRO A 340 -15.91 9.52 5.35
C PRO A 340 -17.13 10.04 4.56
N ILE A 341 -17.49 9.37 3.45
CA ILE A 341 -18.67 9.77 2.65
C ILE A 341 -19.96 9.56 3.44
N PHE A 342 -20.08 8.41 4.12
CA PHE A 342 -21.23 8.12 4.95
C PHE A 342 -21.36 9.11 6.11
N GLU A 343 -20.24 9.40 6.79
CA GLU A 343 -20.20 10.35 7.89
C GLU A 343 -20.67 11.75 7.46
N VAL A 344 -20.14 12.27 6.35
CA VAL A 344 -20.56 13.57 5.79
C VAL A 344 -22.05 13.57 5.46
N PHE A 345 -22.53 12.53 4.77
CA PHE A 345 -23.94 12.41 4.42
C PHE A 345 -24.85 12.42 5.66
N VAL A 346 -24.49 11.63 6.68
CA VAL A 346 -25.23 11.50 7.94
C VAL A 346 -25.20 12.81 8.72
N HIS A 347 -24.03 13.43 8.90
CA HIS A 347 -23.88 14.72 9.58
C HIS A 347 -24.75 15.80 8.94
N ARG A 348 -24.79 15.86 7.61
CA ARG A 348 -25.64 16.84 6.90
C ARG A 348 -27.13 16.58 7.13
N ARG A 349 -27.55 15.31 7.12
CA ARG A 349 -28.94 14.94 7.41
C ARG A 349 -29.34 15.29 8.84
N PHE A 350 -28.48 15.00 9.82
CA PHE A 350 -28.67 15.42 11.21
C PHE A 350 -28.80 16.94 11.36
N ARG A 351 -27.97 17.73 10.67
CA ARG A 351 -28.03 19.21 10.71
C ARG A 351 -29.31 19.80 10.13
N THR A 352 -29.89 19.17 9.10
CA THR A 352 -30.93 19.82 8.27
C THR A 352 -32.31 19.21 8.37
N ARG A 353 -32.44 17.93 8.75
CA ARG A 353 -33.64 17.14 8.43
C ARG A 353 -34.06 16.13 9.49
N ILE A 354 -33.74 16.36 10.75
CA ILE A 354 -34.18 15.44 11.80
C ILE A 354 -35.16 16.10 12.76
N TYR A 355 -36.44 15.81 12.51
CA TYR A 355 -37.47 15.83 13.55
C TYR A 355 -37.37 14.49 14.29
N LEU A 356 -36.61 14.48 15.39
CA LEU A 356 -36.62 13.36 16.33
C LEU A 356 -37.90 13.48 17.16
N ASP A 357 -38.90 12.67 16.83
CA ASP A 357 -40.00 12.42 17.77
C ASP A 357 -39.51 11.45 18.85
N ALA A 358 -38.80 12.01 19.83
CA ALA A 358 -38.25 11.27 20.93
C ALA A 358 -39.38 10.88 21.89
N THR A 359 -39.87 9.65 21.76
CA THR A 359 -40.79 9.08 22.76
C THR A 359 -39.99 8.74 24.02
N PRO A 360 -40.46 9.10 25.23
CA PRO A 360 -39.78 8.75 26.46
C PRO A 360 -39.55 7.24 26.53
N MET A 361 -38.32 6.83 26.83
CA MET A 361 -38.05 5.42 27.18
C MET A 361 -38.82 5.09 28.46
N VAL A 362 -40.01 4.52 28.31
CA VAL A 362 -40.76 3.99 29.45
C VAL A 362 -40.03 2.74 29.91
N ARG A 363 -39.35 2.86 31.04
CA ARG A 363 -38.80 1.70 31.74
C ARG A 363 -40.00 0.81 32.07
N SER A 364 -40.13 -0.31 31.37
CA SER A 364 -41.17 -1.28 31.69
C SER A 364 -40.94 -1.68 33.14
N ASN A 365 -41.83 -1.22 34.04
CA ASN A 365 -41.95 -1.79 35.37
C ASN A 365 -42.49 -3.21 35.19
N ARG A 366 -41.63 -4.13 34.75
CA ARG A 366 -41.76 -5.53 35.12
C ARG A 366 -41.46 -5.61 36.62
N ALA A 367 -42.45 -5.19 37.41
CA ALA A 367 -42.63 -5.79 38.71
C ALA A 367 -42.82 -7.27 38.43
N ASN A 368 -41.81 -8.09 38.70
CA ASN A 368 -41.97 -9.54 38.78
C ASN A 368 -43.00 -9.80 39.88
N PRO A 369 -44.23 -10.25 39.58
CA PRO A 369 -45.03 -10.89 40.60
C PRO A 369 -44.32 -12.22 40.84
N ALA A 370 -43.77 -12.41 42.03
CA ALA A 370 -43.34 -13.71 42.46
C ALA A 370 -44.54 -14.68 42.33
N GLY A 371 -44.40 -15.67 41.46
CA GLY A 371 -45.31 -16.81 41.39
C GLY A 371 -45.99 -17.02 40.05
N MET A 372 -45.35 -17.80 39.17
CA MET A 372 -45.87 -19.08 38.64
C MET A 372 -45.05 -19.48 37.42
N LEU A 373 -44.33 -20.61 37.55
CA LEU A 373 -43.88 -21.40 36.41
C LEU A 373 -45.12 -21.87 35.63
N HIS A 374 -45.15 -21.65 34.31
CA HIS A 374 -45.44 -22.71 33.33
C HIS A 374 -45.16 -22.20 31.90
N SER A 375 -44.33 -22.99 31.18
CA SER A 375 -44.26 -23.25 29.73
C SER A 375 -44.58 -22.15 28.71
N ALA A 376 -43.60 -21.95 27.80
CA ALA A 376 -43.58 -21.11 26.59
C ALA A 376 -44.73 -21.36 25.59
N PRO A 377 -44.99 -20.46 24.61
CA PRO A 377 -44.09 -20.29 23.45
C PRO A 377 -43.77 -18.84 23.07
N ASN A 378 -42.73 -18.71 22.24
CA ASN A 378 -42.22 -17.49 21.61
C ASN A 378 -43.30 -16.73 20.83
N ASP A 379 -43.67 -15.54 21.28
CA ASP A 379 -44.22 -14.48 20.44
C ASP A 379 -43.70 -13.13 20.93
N LEU A 380 -42.62 -12.66 20.29
CA LEU A 380 -42.12 -11.29 20.39
C LEU A 380 -43.08 -10.37 19.62
N ILE A 381 -44.13 -9.92 20.29
CA ILE A 381 -44.95 -8.80 19.81
C ILE A 381 -44.15 -7.52 20.05
N LEU A 382 -43.53 -7.01 18.99
CA LEU A 382 -43.00 -5.64 18.96
C LEU A 382 -44.17 -4.64 18.89
N PRO A 383 -44.10 -3.50 19.61
CA PRO A 383 -45.12 -2.45 19.52
C PRO A 383 -45.15 -1.82 18.12
N PRO A 384 -46.28 -1.21 17.71
CA PRO A 384 -46.42 -0.61 16.39
C PRO A 384 -45.59 0.68 16.33
N PHE A 385 -44.38 0.60 15.77
CA PHE A 385 -43.58 1.76 15.42
C PHE A 385 -43.67 2.05 13.93
N MET A 386 -44.08 3.28 13.63
CA MET A 386 -43.85 4.07 12.42
C MET A 386 -44.01 3.39 11.06
N ASP A 387 -45.07 3.81 10.36
CA ASP A 387 -45.21 3.61 8.93
C ASP A 387 -44.23 4.54 8.20
N TRP A 388 -43.05 4.02 7.88
CA TRP A 388 -42.11 4.58 6.93
C TRP A 388 -41.96 3.61 5.76
N HIS A 389 -42.26 4.06 4.55
CA HIS A 389 -41.93 3.36 3.32
C HIS A 389 -40.40 3.33 3.09
N SER A 390 -39.67 2.50 3.84
CA SER A 390 -38.39 1.85 3.44
C SER A 390 -37.82 0.99 4.58
N LYS A 391 -38.49 -0.13 4.88
CA LYS A 391 -38.07 -1.12 5.90
C LYS A 391 -36.67 -1.74 5.67
N THR A 392 -36.06 -1.53 4.50
CA THR A 392 -34.74 -2.07 4.11
C THR A 392 -33.56 -1.15 4.45
N PHE A 393 -33.79 0.13 4.76
CA PHE A 393 -32.71 1.11 4.93
C PHE A 393 -32.09 1.09 6.33
N LEU A 394 -32.92 1.12 7.38
CA LEU A 394 -32.46 1.11 8.79
C LEU A 394 -31.96 -0.26 9.27
N SER A 395 -32.51 -1.35 8.73
CA SER A 395 -32.05 -2.71 9.04
C SER A 395 -30.61 -2.95 8.51
N ARG A 396 -30.27 -2.38 7.34
CA ARG A 396 -28.89 -2.37 6.83
C ARG A 396 -28.00 -1.34 7.57
N LEU A 397 -28.57 -0.23 8.04
CA LEU A 397 -27.86 0.79 8.82
C LEU A 397 -27.38 0.24 10.18
N MET A 398 -28.20 -0.54 10.89
CA MET A 398 -27.80 -1.14 12.17
C MET A 398 -26.87 -2.34 12.01
N LEU A 399 -26.98 -3.11 10.93
CA LEU A 399 -26.03 -4.18 10.60
C LEU A 399 -24.64 -3.66 10.19
N ALA A 400 -24.56 -2.46 9.59
CA ALA A 400 -23.29 -1.81 9.25
C ALA A 400 -22.66 -1.04 10.42
N ALA A 401 -23.47 -0.54 11.37
CA ALA A 401 -22.97 0.17 12.56
C ALA A 401 -22.52 -0.76 13.71
N HIS A 402 -22.90 -2.04 13.67
CA HIS A 402 -22.41 -3.05 14.62
C HIS A 402 -20.99 -3.57 14.30
N SER A 403 -20.30 -3.02 13.30
CA SER A 403 -18.88 -3.30 13.03
C SER A 403 -17.95 -2.12 13.37
N SER A 404 -18.40 -1.15 14.17
CA SER A 404 -17.60 -0.01 14.61
C SER A 404 -17.90 0.31 16.07
N THR A 405 -17.20 -0.35 16.99
CA THR A 405 -17.29 -0.11 18.43
C THR A 405 -16.20 0.88 18.85
N ILE A 406 -16.59 2.09 19.25
CA ILE A 406 -15.69 3.09 19.87
C ILE A 406 -15.84 2.96 21.40
N PRO A 407 -14.76 2.77 22.19
CA PRO A 407 -14.87 2.74 23.64
C PRO A 407 -15.07 4.15 24.22
N PRO A 408 -15.77 4.29 25.37
CA PRO A 408 -16.00 5.57 26.00
C PRO A 408 -14.71 6.09 26.66
N LEU A 409 -14.37 7.36 26.41
CA LEU A 409 -13.32 8.08 27.12
C LEU A 409 -13.76 8.37 28.56
N SER A 410 -12.91 7.99 29.52
CA SER A 410 -12.98 8.36 30.95
C SER A 410 -12.14 9.60 31.24
#